data_AF-E3QKC6-F1
#
_entry.id   AF-E3QKC6-F1
#
_cell.length_a   1.000
_cell.length_b   1.000
_cell.length_c   1.000
_cell.angle_alpha   90.00
_cell.angle_beta   90.00
_cell.angle_gamma   90.00
#
_symmetry.space_group_name_H-M   'P 1'
#
loop_
_entity.id
_entity.type
_entity.pdbx_description
1 polymer ?
#
loop_
_entity_poly.entity_id
_entity_poly.type
_entity_poly.pdbx_seq_one_letter_code
_entity_poly.pdbx_strand_id
1 'polypeptide(L)'
;MSLLFPAKRRRPLWLYLVPPVLGLLLLAHIHSFRIPSTLLPYNAIPPAHNDDQGSPSAASHLESVPVQAFWKSLQAALHVAEPSLPSPLRPTVGPPLSDGELDSSPFSKTVTDDTPRRNLIALDDASLESLTAQHAAFVSAVRSTLSEKLPYWNGTRGVVMTAGGGYLGTALTSILMLRRSGSRLPVHLFLDTRAERAAAAGFCDGILRRMAVECLVVEDLLLASNTEAPIRHYQYKVLSILLSPFQQTLYLDSDVWPIHDPEPLFTSEPFASHGLVTWPDFWLETTSPSYYRISNAGLPPPRPLTRRSSESGILLYDKATHADDLLLATYYNWFGPGCFYPLLSQGARGEGDKETFLHFPWNSEILRRWIRWRYYRIPNARASCSGIK
;
A
#
# COMPACT_ATOMS: atom_id res chain seq x y z
N MET A 1 -51.36 48.89 -1.39
CA MET A 1 -50.31 49.26 -2.37
C MET A 1 -49.16 48.29 -2.19
N SER A 2 -49.06 47.20 -2.95
CA SER A 2 -48.51 47.10 -4.31
C SER A 2 -47.22 46.27 -4.23
N LEU A 3 -47.31 45.04 -4.72
CA LEU A 3 -46.30 44.19 -5.40
C LEU A 3 -44.81 44.63 -5.37
N LEU A 4 -43.92 43.64 -5.19
CA LEU A 4 -42.82 43.31 -6.14
C LEU A 4 -42.03 42.08 -5.64
N PHE A 5 -42.53 40.86 -5.91
CA PHE A 5 -41.69 39.66 -6.00
C PHE A 5 -41.24 39.50 -7.46
N PRO A 6 -39.95 39.23 -7.74
CA PRO A 6 -39.49 39.04 -9.10
C PRO A 6 -40.04 37.73 -9.68
N ALA A 7 -40.38 37.75 -10.97
CA ALA A 7 -40.89 36.61 -11.70
C ALA A 7 -39.93 35.41 -11.64
N LYS A 8 -40.47 34.22 -11.32
CA LYS A 8 -39.78 32.94 -11.48
C LYS A 8 -39.20 32.85 -12.91
N ARG A 9 -37.87 32.99 -13.05
CA ARG A 9 -37.15 32.60 -14.27
C ARG A 9 -37.43 31.12 -14.52
N ARG A 10 -38.24 30.81 -15.53
CA ARG A 10 -38.38 29.44 -16.04
C ARG A 10 -36.99 29.00 -16.50
N ARG A 11 -36.38 28.06 -15.78
CA ARG A 11 -35.13 27.42 -16.23
C ARG A 11 -35.43 26.71 -17.56
N PRO A 12 -34.63 26.92 -18.60
CA PRO A 12 -34.92 26.37 -19.91
C PRO A 12 -34.87 24.83 -19.89
N LEU A 13 -35.78 24.19 -20.62
CA LEU A 13 -36.03 22.74 -20.59
C LEU A 13 -34.77 21.89 -20.85
N TRP A 14 -33.78 22.43 -21.57
CA TRP A 14 -32.53 21.75 -21.86
C TRP A 14 -31.71 21.42 -20.60
N LEU A 15 -31.86 22.17 -19.50
CA LEU A 15 -31.21 21.81 -18.22
C LEU A 15 -31.71 20.48 -17.64
N TYR A 16 -32.91 20.03 -18.03
CA TYR A 16 -33.48 18.76 -17.60
C TYR A 16 -33.31 17.65 -18.65
N LEU A 17 -33.04 18.00 -19.91
CA LEU A 17 -32.88 17.03 -21.00
C LEU A 17 -31.40 16.70 -21.28
N VAL A 18 -30.48 17.64 -21.08
CA VAL A 18 -29.06 17.44 -21.36
C VAL A 18 -28.42 16.40 -20.42
N PRO A 19 -28.66 16.39 -19.09
CA PRO A 19 -28.09 15.37 -18.21
C PRO A 19 -28.51 13.93 -18.53
N PRO A 20 -29.81 13.60 -18.77
CA PRO A 20 -30.19 12.24 -19.12
C PRO A 20 -29.75 11.83 -20.54
N VAL A 21 -29.68 12.76 -21.50
CA VAL A 21 -29.14 12.47 -22.84
C VAL A 21 -27.64 12.22 -22.80
N LEU A 22 -26.87 13.01 -22.05
CA LEU A 22 -25.45 12.73 -21.80
C LEU A 22 -25.26 11.41 -21.04
N GLY A 23 -26.13 11.11 -20.07
CA GLY A 23 -26.12 9.83 -19.36
C GLY A 23 -26.39 8.64 -20.29
N LEU A 24 -27.37 8.75 -21.20
CA LEU A 24 -27.68 7.72 -22.19
C LEU A 24 -26.56 7.57 -23.23
N LEU A 25 -25.95 8.67 -23.67
CA LEU A 25 -24.80 8.63 -24.58
C LEU A 25 -23.57 8.03 -23.90
N LEU A 26 -23.34 8.32 -22.61
CA LEU A 26 -22.26 7.72 -21.82
C LEU A 26 -22.50 6.21 -21.63
N LEU A 27 -23.73 5.80 -21.29
CA LEU A 27 -24.11 4.39 -21.18
C LEU A 27 -23.99 3.64 -22.51
N ALA A 28 -24.42 4.26 -23.61
CA ALA A 28 -24.22 3.73 -24.95
C ALA A 28 -22.74 3.63 -25.31
N HIS A 29 -21.91 4.58 -24.88
CA HIS A 29 -20.47 4.53 -25.11
C HIS A 29 -19.77 3.46 -24.25
N ILE A 30 -20.17 3.29 -22.99
CA ILE A 30 -19.70 2.23 -22.08
C ILE A 30 -20.06 0.84 -22.62
N HIS A 31 -21.26 0.65 -23.16
CA HIS A 31 -21.66 -0.61 -23.82
C HIS A 31 -21.01 -0.81 -25.20
N SER A 32 -20.54 0.26 -25.83
CA SER A 32 -19.85 0.22 -27.13
C SER A 32 -18.33 0.15 -27.01
N PHE A 33 -17.78 0.12 -25.79
CA PHE A 33 -16.36 -0.14 -25.53
C PHE A 33 -16.03 -1.61 -25.82
N ARG A 34 -16.15 -1.99 -27.10
CA ARG A 34 -15.35 -3.09 -27.64
C ARG A 34 -13.92 -2.56 -27.70
N ILE A 35 -13.09 -2.99 -26.75
CA ILE A 35 -11.64 -2.86 -26.86
C ILE A 35 -11.28 -3.42 -28.24
N PRO A 36 -10.75 -2.60 -29.17
CA PRO A 36 -10.31 -3.09 -30.46
C PRO A 36 -9.35 -4.26 -30.21
N SER A 37 -9.58 -5.39 -30.84
CA SER A 37 -8.72 -6.58 -30.76
C SER A 37 -7.26 -6.27 -31.13
N THR A 38 -7.00 -5.12 -31.77
CA THR A 38 -5.68 -4.59 -32.10
C THR A 38 -4.93 -3.94 -30.92
N LEU A 39 -5.60 -3.54 -29.83
CA LEU A 39 -4.98 -3.07 -28.59
C LEU A 39 -4.65 -4.20 -27.61
N LEU A 40 -5.12 -5.43 -27.90
CA LEU A 40 -4.68 -6.65 -27.25
C LEU A 40 -3.54 -7.23 -28.12
N PRO A 41 -2.25 -6.93 -27.89
CA PRO A 41 -1.16 -7.61 -28.59
C PRO A 41 -1.08 -9.11 -28.23
N TYR A 42 -2.01 -9.62 -27.44
CA TYR A 42 -2.04 -10.98 -26.94
C TYR A 42 -2.76 -11.91 -27.92
N ASN A 43 -2.13 -12.17 -29.06
CA ASN A 43 -2.27 -13.45 -29.79
C ASN A 43 -1.35 -14.52 -29.21
N ALA A 44 -0.97 -14.40 -27.93
CA ALA A 44 -0.54 -15.58 -27.21
C ALA A 44 -1.80 -16.39 -26.94
N ILE A 45 -1.93 -17.51 -27.65
CA ILE A 45 -2.57 -18.70 -27.10
C ILE A 45 -2.15 -18.70 -25.63
N PRO A 46 -3.08 -18.61 -24.65
CA PRO A 46 -2.69 -18.75 -23.26
C PRO A 46 -1.76 -19.98 -23.24
N PRO A 47 -0.58 -19.95 -22.58
CA PRO A 47 0.11 -21.21 -22.37
C PRO A 47 -0.99 -22.15 -21.92
N ALA A 48 -1.08 -23.32 -22.56
CA ALA A 48 -2.04 -24.31 -22.13
C ALA A 48 -1.74 -24.51 -20.64
N HIS A 49 -2.43 -23.77 -19.78
CA HIS A 49 -3.05 -24.34 -18.63
C HIS A 49 -3.88 -25.43 -19.29
N ASN A 50 -3.25 -26.59 -19.43
CA ASN A 50 -3.88 -27.77 -18.90
C ASN A 50 -4.62 -27.25 -17.67
N ASP A 51 -5.94 -27.30 -17.73
CA ASP A 51 -6.74 -27.57 -16.54
C ASP A 51 -6.21 -28.89 -15.97
N ASP A 52 -4.95 -28.90 -15.53
CA ASP A 52 -4.35 -29.89 -14.68
C ASP A 52 -4.96 -29.56 -13.34
N GLN A 53 -6.05 -30.27 -13.08
CA GLN A 53 -6.54 -30.58 -11.76
C GLN A 53 -5.35 -30.70 -10.80
N GLY A 54 -5.06 -29.67 -9.99
CA GLY A 54 -4.02 -29.78 -8.96
C GLY A 54 -3.45 -28.48 -8.37
N SER A 55 -3.37 -27.37 -9.10
CA SER A 55 -2.80 -26.13 -8.52
C SER A 55 -3.86 -25.29 -7.82
N PRO A 56 -3.70 -24.94 -6.53
CA PRO A 56 -4.68 -24.14 -5.79
C PRO A 56 -4.75 -22.72 -6.35
N SER A 57 -5.95 -22.16 -6.46
CA SER A 57 -6.13 -20.73 -6.79
C SER A 57 -5.84 -19.86 -5.57
N ALA A 58 -5.57 -18.57 -5.77
CA ALA A 58 -5.37 -17.66 -4.65
C ALA A 58 -6.65 -17.54 -3.80
N ALA A 59 -7.84 -17.60 -4.40
CA ALA A 59 -9.09 -17.70 -3.67
C ALA A 59 -9.15 -18.94 -2.76
N SER A 60 -8.80 -20.12 -3.27
CA SER A 60 -8.76 -21.34 -2.44
C SER A 60 -7.67 -21.29 -1.37
N HIS A 61 -6.59 -20.55 -1.60
CA HIS A 61 -5.58 -20.31 -0.58
C HIS A 61 -6.15 -19.48 0.56
N LEU A 62 -6.87 -18.39 0.26
CA LEU A 62 -7.52 -17.56 1.29
C LEU A 62 -8.48 -18.36 2.16
N GLU A 63 -9.23 -19.29 1.57
CA GLU A 63 -10.17 -20.16 2.27
C GLU A 63 -9.50 -21.35 2.99
N SER A 64 -8.20 -21.57 2.78
CA SER A 64 -7.50 -22.73 3.32
C SER A 64 -7.38 -22.69 4.85
N VAL A 65 -7.42 -23.86 5.49
CA VAL A 65 -7.30 -24.01 6.95
C VAL A 65 -6.05 -23.29 7.52
N PRO A 66 -4.84 -23.38 6.91
CA PRO A 66 -3.67 -22.64 7.40
C PRO A 66 -3.86 -21.13 7.40
N VAL A 67 -4.45 -20.56 6.34
CA VAL A 67 -4.70 -19.10 6.24
C VAL A 67 -5.72 -18.65 7.28
N GLN A 68 -6.82 -19.37 7.43
CA GLN A 68 -7.85 -19.06 8.42
C GLN A 68 -7.31 -19.16 9.86
N ALA A 69 -6.48 -20.17 10.15
CA ALA A 69 -5.84 -20.33 11.46
C ALA A 69 -4.80 -19.24 11.75
N PHE A 70 -3.99 -18.88 10.75
CA PHE A 70 -3.04 -17.77 10.84
C PHE A 70 -3.77 -16.45 11.10
N TRP A 71 -4.82 -16.16 10.33
CA TRP A 71 -5.61 -14.94 10.47
C TRP A 71 -6.21 -14.81 11.86
N LYS A 72 -6.83 -15.87 12.38
CA LYS A 72 -7.35 -15.92 13.76
C LYS A 72 -6.27 -15.62 14.81
N SER A 73 -5.06 -16.15 14.61
CA SER A 73 -3.93 -15.93 15.51
C SER A 73 -3.43 -14.48 15.44
N LEU A 74 -3.33 -13.92 14.23
CA LEU A 74 -2.95 -12.53 14.01
C LEU A 74 -3.96 -11.58 14.67
N GLN A 75 -5.26 -11.83 14.51
CA GLN A 75 -6.30 -11.03 15.15
C GLN A 75 -6.26 -11.07 16.67
N ALA A 76 -6.06 -12.25 17.25
CA ALA A 76 -5.88 -12.36 18.70
C ALA A 76 -4.69 -11.52 19.18
N ALA A 77 -3.57 -11.54 18.43
CA ALA A 77 -2.40 -10.71 18.75
C ALA A 77 -2.68 -9.21 18.56
N LEU A 78 -3.39 -8.82 17.49
CA LEU A 78 -3.81 -7.44 17.26
C LEU A 78 -4.68 -6.92 18.42
N HIS A 79 -5.67 -7.71 18.85
CA HIS A 79 -6.56 -7.34 19.95
C HIS A 79 -5.82 -7.19 21.28
N VAL A 80 -4.92 -8.12 21.62
CA VAL A 80 -4.09 -8.02 22.83
C VAL A 80 -3.18 -6.78 22.80
N ALA A 81 -2.71 -6.40 21.62
CA ALA A 81 -1.80 -5.27 21.42
C ALA A 81 -2.51 -3.96 21.03
N GLU A 82 -3.83 -3.87 21.19
CA GLU A 82 -4.61 -2.71 20.79
C GLU A 82 -4.19 -1.44 21.54
N PRO A 83 -3.80 -0.37 20.83
CA PRO A 83 -3.44 0.93 21.42
C PRO A 83 -4.46 1.46 22.42
N SER A 84 -4.08 1.60 23.69
CA SER A 84 -4.93 2.23 24.70
C SER A 84 -4.56 3.70 24.83
N LEU A 85 -5.41 4.55 24.26
CA LEU A 85 -5.26 6.01 24.24
C LEU A 85 -6.55 6.69 24.68
N PRO A 86 -6.48 7.80 25.46
CA PRO A 86 -7.67 8.52 25.90
C PRO A 86 -8.41 9.21 24.72
N SER A 87 -7.68 9.54 23.66
CA SER A 87 -8.23 10.09 22.42
C SER A 87 -7.29 9.84 21.25
N PRO A 88 -7.77 9.86 19.99
CA PRO A 88 -6.93 9.74 18.80
C PRO A 88 -5.83 10.81 18.76
N LEU A 89 -4.60 10.40 18.49
CA LEU A 89 -3.44 11.28 18.38
C LEU A 89 -3.60 12.25 17.21
N ARG A 90 -3.12 13.48 17.42
CA ARG A 90 -3.08 14.55 16.42
C ARG A 90 -1.86 15.44 16.67
N PRO A 91 -1.32 16.11 15.63
CA PRO A 91 -0.27 17.11 15.82
C PRO A 91 -0.87 18.34 16.52
N THR A 92 -0.48 18.54 17.79
CA THR A 92 -0.98 19.63 18.65
C THR A 92 0.14 20.52 19.19
N VAL A 93 1.40 20.13 19.02
CA VAL A 93 2.55 20.85 19.57
C VAL A 93 3.19 21.71 18.48
N GLY A 94 3.11 23.03 18.63
CA GLY A 94 3.73 24.00 17.73
C GLY A 94 3.04 24.10 16.35
N PRO A 95 3.59 24.91 15.43
CA PRO A 95 3.03 25.05 14.10
C PRO A 95 3.25 23.77 13.26
N PRO A 96 2.41 23.52 12.24
CA PRO A 96 2.64 22.46 11.26
C PRO A 96 4.03 22.55 10.62
N LEU A 97 4.52 21.42 10.08
CA LEU A 97 5.76 21.40 9.30
C LEU A 97 5.60 22.28 8.05
N SER A 98 6.57 23.16 7.82
CA SER A 98 6.61 23.98 6.62
C SER A 98 7.04 23.15 5.40
N ASP A 99 6.68 23.60 4.19
CA ASP A 99 7.11 22.93 2.96
C ASP A 99 8.63 22.79 2.86
N GLY A 100 9.39 23.77 3.39
CA GLY A 100 10.86 23.69 3.44
C GLY A 100 11.39 22.59 4.36
N GLU A 101 10.68 22.28 5.46
CA GLU A 101 11.02 21.18 6.37
C GLU A 101 10.65 19.80 5.80
N LEU A 102 9.74 19.76 4.82
CA LEU A 102 9.34 18.55 4.12
C LEU A 102 10.12 18.33 2.82
N ASP A 103 10.78 19.36 2.29
CA ASP A 103 11.47 19.30 1.01
C ASP A 103 12.75 18.45 1.08
N SER A 104 12.74 17.30 0.39
CA SER A 104 13.89 16.41 0.27
C SER A 104 14.83 16.74 -0.91
N SER A 105 14.57 17.84 -1.62
CA SER A 105 15.37 18.29 -2.75
C SER A 105 16.82 18.57 -2.32
N PRO A 106 17.81 18.30 -3.20
CA PRO A 106 19.21 18.57 -2.89
C PRO A 106 19.54 20.06 -2.74
N PHE A 107 18.59 20.94 -3.09
CA PHE A 107 18.75 22.39 -2.99
C PHE A 107 18.15 22.97 -1.71
N SER A 108 17.31 22.21 -0.99
CA SER A 108 16.77 22.62 0.29
C SER A 108 17.88 22.82 1.32
N LYS A 109 17.83 23.94 2.04
CA LYS A 109 18.76 24.27 3.14
C LYS A 109 18.05 24.37 4.50
N THR A 110 16.76 24.10 4.53
CA THR A 110 15.92 24.24 5.74
C THR A 110 16.28 23.19 6.78
N VAL A 111 16.54 21.96 6.33
CA VAL A 111 16.95 20.84 7.16
C VAL A 111 18.41 20.51 6.88
N THR A 112 19.20 20.40 7.94
CA THR A 112 20.64 20.08 7.91
C THR A 112 20.90 18.83 8.74
N ASP A 113 22.11 18.28 8.69
CA ASP A 113 22.47 17.09 9.47
C ASP A 113 22.33 17.31 11.00
N ASP A 114 22.48 18.57 11.45
CA ASP A 114 22.35 18.97 12.84
C ASP A 114 20.91 19.33 13.24
N THR A 115 19.99 19.47 12.28
CA THR A 115 18.60 19.81 12.55
C THR A 115 17.94 18.71 13.40
N PRO A 116 17.40 19.03 14.58
CA PRO A 116 16.71 18.04 15.41
C PRO A 116 15.36 17.66 14.77
N ARG A 117 14.96 16.42 15.01
CA ARG A 117 13.63 15.94 14.63
C ARG A 117 12.59 16.65 15.49
N ARG A 118 11.63 17.31 14.84
CA ARG A 118 10.51 17.94 15.54
C ARG A 118 9.53 16.90 16.07
N ASN A 119 8.98 17.19 17.25
CA ASN A 119 7.86 16.45 17.80
C ASN A 119 6.63 17.36 17.87
N LEU A 120 5.62 17.05 17.06
CA LEU A 120 4.33 17.72 17.04
C LEU A 120 3.27 16.95 17.83
N ILE A 121 3.58 15.72 18.26
CA ILE A 121 2.66 14.86 18.99
C ILE A 121 2.92 14.99 20.50
N ALA A 122 1.93 15.54 21.21
CA ALA A 122 1.90 15.49 22.66
C ALA A 122 1.47 14.08 23.11
N LEU A 123 2.29 13.43 23.92
CA LEU A 123 2.01 12.13 24.51
C LEU A 123 2.42 12.20 25.98
N ASP A 124 1.49 11.92 26.89
CA ASP A 124 1.79 11.83 28.32
C ASP A 124 2.52 10.52 28.65
N ASP A 125 3.14 10.47 29.83
CA ASP A 125 3.98 9.34 30.23
C ASP A 125 3.16 8.04 30.34
N ALA A 126 1.90 8.12 30.78
CA ALA A 126 1.01 6.96 30.90
C ALA A 126 0.67 6.36 29.52
N SER A 127 0.34 7.21 28.54
CA SER A 127 0.08 6.81 27.16
C SER A 127 1.35 6.26 26.49
N LEU A 128 2.51 6.87 26.76
CA LEU A 128 3.79 6.38 26.26
C LEU A 128 4.12 5.00 26.81
N GLU A 129 3.96 4.77 28.12
CA GLU A 129 4.19 3.47 28.76
C GLU A 129 3.22 2.41 28.21
N SER A 130 1.94 2.75 28.11
CA SER A 130 0.89 1.89 27.55
C SER A 130 1.21 1.47 26.10
N LEU A 131 1.50 2.42 25.22
CA LEU A 131 1.85 2.14 23.83
C LEU A 131 3.15 1.32 23.71
N THR A 132 4.13 1.57 24.58
CA THR A 132 5.38 0.80 24.63
C THR A 132 5.11 -0.65 25.00
N ALA A 133 4.28 -0.90 26.01
CA ALA A 133 3.92 -2.25 26.43
C ALA A 133 3.14 -3.01 25.34
N GLN A 134 2.19 -2.35 24.69
CA GLN A 134 1.36 -2.94 23.63
C GLN A 134 2.16 -3.23 22.36
N HIS A 135 3.02 -2.29 21.95
CA HIS A 135 3.95 -2.50 20.85
C HIS A 135 4.89 -3.67 21.14
N ALA A 136 5.48 -3.73 22.34
CA ALA A 136 6.34 -4.84 22.74
C ALA A 136 5.61 -6.19 22.75
N ALA A 137 4.36 -6.22 23.21
CA ALA A 137 3.53 -7.42 23.17
C ALA A 137 3.30 -7.92 21.74
N PHE A 138 3.00 -7.02 20.80
CA PHE A 138 2.85 -7.39 19.40
C PHE A 138 4.17 -7.88 18.78
N VAL A 139 5.28 -7.16 19.00
CA VAL A 139 6.62 -7.58 18.55
C VAL A 139 6.96 -8.98 19.08
N SER A 140 6.62 -9.27 20.34
CA SER A 140 6.83 -10.59 20.92
C SER A 140 6.00 -11.67 20.19
N ALA A 141 4.72 -11.42 19.94
CA ALA A 141 3.84 -12.37 19.23
C ALA A 141 4.30 -12.64 17.79
N VAL A 142 4.77 -11.59 17.10
CA VAL A 142 5.37 -11.68 15.76
C VAL A 142 6.55 -12.64 15.77
N ARG A 143 7.55 -12.36 16.61
CA ARG A 143 8.80 -13.11 16.68
C ARG A 143 8.65 -14.53 17.21
N SER A 144 7.70 -14.77 18.12
CA SER A 144 7.56 -16.07 18.76
C SER A 144 6.73 -17.06 17.95
N THR A 145 5.78 -16.57 17.15
CA THR A 145 4.72 -17.44 16.64
C THR A 145 4.21 -17.06 15.25
N LEU A 146 3.94 -15.77 14.99
CA LEU A 146 3.19 -15.39 13.78
C LEU A 146 4.04 -15.48 12.52
N SER A 147 5.29 -15.00 12.55
CA SER A 147 6.14 -14.93 11.36
C SER A 147 6.42 -16.28 10.74
N GLU A 148 6.72 -17.30 11.56
CA GLU A 148 6.98 -18.67 11.11
C GLU A 148 5.73 -19.32 10.47
N LYS A 149 4.54 -18.88 10.90
CA LYS A 149 3.26 -19.42 10.44
C LYS A 149 2.64 -18.63 9.31
N LEU A 150 3.28 -17.57 8.82
CA LEU A 150 2.77 -16.76 7.71
C LEU A 150 2.62 -17.63 6.46
N PRO A 151 1.39 -17.88 5.96
CA PRO A 151 1.19 -18.76 4.83
C PRO A 151 1.48 -18.04 3.51
N TYR A 152 2.25 -18.70 2.64
CA TYR A 152 2.50 -18.31 1.25
C TYR A 152 2.94 -19.54 0.45
N TRP A 153 3.02 -19.42 -0.88
CA TRP A 153 3.52 -20.45 -1.79
C TRP A 153 5.00 -20.25 -2.06
N ASN A 154 5.82 -21.21 -1.61
CA ASN A 154 7.27 -21.13 -1.75
C ASN A 154 7.72 -20.97 -3.21
N GLY A 155 8.70 -20.09 -3.43
CA GLY A 155 9.31 -19.87 -4.75
C GLY A 155 8.42 -19.15 -5.76
N THR A 156 7.25 -18.66 -5.35
CA THR A 156 6.34 -17.93 -6.23
C THR A 156 6.57 -16.42 -6.18
N ARG A 157 6.32 -15.77 -7.32
CA ARG A 157 6.35 -14.31 -7.43
C ARG A 157 5.22 -13.79 -8.29
N GLY A 158 4.79 -12.57 -8.01
CA GLY A 158 3.76 -11.91 -8.81
C GLY A 158 3.51 -10.48 -8.40
N VAL A 159 2.57 -9.86 -9.10
CA VAL A 159 2.14 -8.49 -8.86
C VAL A 159 0.90 -8.51 -7.97
N VAL A 160 0.85 -7.62 -6.98
CA VAL A 160 -0.31 -7.41 -6.12
C VAL A 160 -0.81 -5.99 -6.33
N MET A 161 -2.11 -5.84 -6.53
CA MET A 161 -2.76 -4.55 -6.72
C MET A 161 -4.02 -4.49 -5.88
N THR A 162 -4.42 -3.28 -5.49
CA THR A 162 -5.76 -3.01 -4.94
C THR A 162 -6.47 -2.06 -5.88
N ALA A 163 -7.70 -2.39 -6.28
CA ALA A 163 -8.54 -1.46 -7.01
C ALA A 163 -10.02 -1.77 -6.80
N GLY A 164 -10.81 -0.71 -6.73
CA GLY A 164 -12.25 -0.77 -6.56
C GLY A 164 -12.95 0.42 -7.21
N GLY A 165 -14.24 0.27 -7.51
CA GLY A 165 -15.12 1.31 -8.01
C GLY A 165 -14.54 2.01 -9.24
N GLY A 166 -14.35 3.32 -9.13
CA GLY A 166 -13.78 4.15 -10.20
C GLY A 166 -12.35 3.80 -10.60
N TYR A 167 -11.59 3.08 -9.77
CA TYR A 167 -10.18 2.75 -10.01
C TYR A 167 -9.98 1.48 -10.85
N LEU A 168 -11.03 0.68 -11.10
CA LEU A 168 -10.91 -0.54 -11.92
C LEU A 168 -10.43 -0.25 -13.35
N GLY A 169 -10.84 0.87 -13.94
CA GLY A 169 -10.35 1.31 -15.25
C GLY A 169 -8.88 1.70 -15.24
N THR A 170 -8.42 2.34 -14.15
CA THR A 170 -7.01 2.69 -13.96
C THR A 170 -6.16 1.43 -13.78
N ALA A 171 -6.63 0.49 -12.96
CA ALA A 171 -5.99 -0.82 -12.80
C ALA A 171 -5.91 -1.60 -14.11
N LEU A 172 -6.97 -1.61 -14.93
CA LEU A 172 -6.91 -2.20 -16.28
C LEU A 172 -5.79 -1.56 -17.11
N THR A 173 -5.68 -0.23 -17.07
CA THR A 173 -4.64 0.51 -17.81
C THR A 173 -3.25 0.10 -17.33
N SER A 174 -3.03 0.03 -16.02
CA SER A 174 -1.78 -0.46 -15.43
C SER A 174 -1.45 -1.89 -15.88
N ILE A 175 -2.43 -2.81 -15.83
CA ILE A 175 -2.25 -4.21 -16.24
C ILE A 175 -1.96 -4.32 -17.74
N LEU A 176 -2.62 -3.52 -18.58
CA LEU A 176 -2.33 -3.47 -20.02
C LEU A 176 -0.90 -2.98 -20.28
N MET A 177 -0.43 -1.98 -19.53
CA MET A 177 0.95 -1.48 -19.61
C MET A 177 1.95 -2.54 -19.14
N LEU A 178 1.66 -3.24 -18.04
CA LEU A 178 2.43 -4.39 -17.57
C LEU A 178 2.53 -5.48 -18.64
N ARG A 179 1.43 -5.86 -19.29
CA ARG A 179 1.47 -6.86 -20.39
C ARG A 179 2.20 -6.34 -21.63
N ARG A 180 2.03 -5.06 -21.97
CA ARG A 180 2.73 -4.41 -23.09
C ARG A 180 4.24 -4.40 -22.88
N SER A 181 4.70 -4.34 -21.63
CA SER A 181 6.13 -4.41 -21.29
C SER A 181 6.78 -5.76 -21.57
N GLY A 182 5.98 -6.80 -21.83
CA GLY A 182 6.44 -8.19 -22.03
C GLY A 182 6.22 -9.09 -20.80
N SER A 183 5.82 -8.51 -19.66
CA SER A 183 5.71 -9.24 -18.41
C SER A 183 4.62 -10.31 -18.39
N ARG A 184 4.99 -11.50 -17.94
CA ARG A 184 4.09 -12.66 -17.76
C ARG A 184 3.74 -12.92 -16.29
N LEU A 185 4.18 -12.06 -15.37
CA LEU A 185 3.92 -12.22 -13.95
C LEU A 185 2.40 -12.32 -13.69
N PRO A 186 1.95 -13.30 -12.89
CA PRO A 186 0.56 -13.36 -12.46
C PRO A 186 0.23 -12.16 -11.57
N VAL A 187 -1.02 -11.71 -11.61
CA VAL A 187 -1.48 -10.54 -10.86
C VAL A 187 -2.61 -10.96 -9.91
N HIS A 188 -2.54 -10.56 -8.66
CA HIS A 188 -3.68 -10.59 -7.75
C HIS A 188 -4.24 -9.18 -7.60
N LEU A 189 -5.49 -9.00 -8.03
CA LEU A 189 -6.23 -7.75 -7.88
C LEU A 189 -7.21 -7.88 -6.72
N PHE A 190 -6.94 -7.20 -5.62
CA PHE A 190 -7.80 -7.18 -4.45
C PHE A 190 -8.86 -6.08 -4.59
N LEU A 191 -10.11 -6.50 -4.46
CA LEU A 191 -11.29 -5.63 -4.31
C LEU A 191 -11.72 -5.61 -2.85
N ASP A 192 -12.48 -4.59 -2.47
CA ASP A 192 -12.88 -4.38 -1.09
C ASP A 192 -13.93 -5.41 -0.66
N THR A 193 -15.05 -5.43 -1.39
CA THR A 193 -16.26 -6.17 -1.00
C THR A 193 -16.73 -7.19 -2.03
N ARG A 194 -17.52 -8.17 -1.58
CA ARG A 194 -18.19 -9.13 -2.47
C ARG A 194 -19.13 -8.44 -3.46
N ALA A 195 -19.82 -7.39 -3.00
CA ALA A 195 -20.74 -6.62 -3.84
C ALA A 195 -20.00 -5.97 -5.01
N GLU A 196 -18.82 -5.40 -4.75
CA GLU A 196 -17.95 -4.82 -5.75
C GLU A 196 -17.41 -5.87 -6.73
N ARG A 197 -16.92 -7.00 -6.21
CA ARG A 197 -16.48 -8.13 -7.04
C ARG A 197 -17.57 -8.69 -7.94
N ALA A 198 -18.81 -8.77 -7.44
CA ALA A 198 -19.97 -9.22 -8.19
C ALA A 198 -20.34 -8.21 -9.29
N ALA A 199 -20.32 -6.91 -9.00
CA ALA A 199 -20.52 -5.86 -9.99
C ALA A 199 -19.44 -5.89 -11.09
N ALA A 200 -18.21 -6.26 -10.73
CA ALA A 200 -17.08 -6.39 -11.64
C ALA A 200 -16.93 -7.80 -12.29
N ALA A 201 -17.92 -8.69 -12.20
CA ALA A 201 -17.77 -10.08 -12.65
C ALA A 201 -17.35 -10.21 -14.13
N GLY A 202 -17.99 -9.49 -15.05
CA GLY A 202 -17.60 -9.52 -16.47
C GLY A 202 -16.18 -8.99 -16.72
N PHE A 203 -15.72 -8.06 -15.88
CA PHE A 203 -14.37 -7.51 -15.92
C PHE A 203 -13.34 -8.50 -15.36
N CYS A 204 -13.58 -9.02 -14.15
CA CYS A 204 -12.71 -9.97 -13.46
C CYS A 204 -12.64 -11.33 -14.14
N ASP A 205 -13.78 -11.98 -14.37
CA ASP A 205 -13.86 -13.34 -14.88
C ASP A 205 -13.72 -13.41 -16.42
N GLY A 206 -13.96 -12.29 -17.10
CA GLY A 206 -13.83 -12.16 -18.54
C GLY A 206 -12.49 -11.58 -18.98
N ILE A 207 -12.32 -10.26 -18.80
CA ILE A 207 -11.19 -9.50 -19.35
C ILE A 207 -9.90 -9.84 -18.60
N LEU A 208 -9.91 -9.67 -17.27
CA LEU A 208 -8.73 -9.81 -16.43
C LEU A 208 -8.22 -11.26 -16.34
N ARG A 209 -9.13 -12.25 -16.25
CA ARG A 209 -8.77 -13.68 -16.27
C ARG A 209 -7.90 -14.05 -17.48
N ARG A 210 -8.20 -13.50 -18.67
CA ARG A 210 -7.41 -13.73 -19.90
C ARG A 210 -6.01 -13.11 -19.86
N MET A 211 -5.77 -12.20 -18.91
CA MET A 211 -4.50 -11.53 -18.71
C MET A 211 -3.73 -12.12 -17.52
N ALA A 212 -4.05 -13.34 -17.07
CA ALA A 212 -3.45 -13.97 -15.89
C ALA A 212 -3.58 -13.12 -14.61
N VAL A 213 -4.79 -12.57 -14.40
CA VAL A 213 -5.16 -11.81 -13.21
C VAL A 213 -6.25 -12.56 -12.47
N GLU A 214 -6.06 -12.76 -11.16
CA GLU A 214 -7.09 -13.29 -10.26
C GLU A 214 -7.64 -12.15 -9.39
N CYS A 215 -8.96 -11.97 -9.42
CA CYS A 215 -9.64 -10.98 -8.57
C CYS A 215 -10.02 -11.61 -7.22
N LEU A 216 -9.50 -11.05 -6.14
CA LEU A 216 -9.69 -11.50 -4.76
C LEU A 216 -10.47 -10.45 -3.96
N VAL A 217 -11.10 -10.85 -2.85
CA VAL A 217 -11.91 -9.97 -2.01
C VAL A 217 -11.34 -9.94 -0.60
N VAL A 218 -11.12 -8.73 -0.06
CA VAL A 218 -10.57 -8.58 1.29
C VAL A 218 -11.62 -8.89 2.36
N GLU A 219 -12.88 -8.50 2.15
CA GLU A 219 -14.02 -8.77 3.04
C GLU A 219 -14.16 -10.26 3.43
N ASP A 220 -13.78 -11.19 2.55
CA ASP A 220 -13.89 -12.63 2.79
C ASP A 220 -13.13 -13.10 4.04
N LEU A 221 -12.09 -12.37 4.44
CA LEU A 221 -11.29 -12.68 5.62
C LEU A 221 -11.79 -11.91 6.85
N LEU A 222 -12.47 -10.79 6.66
CA LEU A 222 -13.04 -10.00 7.76
C LEU A 222 -14.29 -10.66 8.32
N LEU A 223 -15.08 -11.35 7.49
CA LEU A 223 -16.28 -12.05 7.94
C LEU A 223 -15.99 -13.31 8.76
N ALA A 224 -14.80 -13.91 8.61
CA ALA A 224 -14.34 -15.00 9.49
C ALA A 224 -14.07 -14.51 10.93
N SER A 225 -14.16 -13.20 11.17
CA SER A 225 -13.86 -12.57 12.44
C SER A 225 -15.04 -11.78 13.00
N ASN A 226 -15.29 -11.93 14.29
CA ASN A 226 -16.33 -11.19 15.02
C ASN A 226 -15.94 -9.73 15.29
N THR A 227 -15.10 -9.11 14.46
CA THR A 227 -14.63 -7.74 14.67
C THR A 227 -15.47 -6.78 13.83
N GLU A 228 -16.26 -5.93 14.48
CA GLU A 228 -17.04 -4.86 13.84
C GLU A 228 -16.19 -3.66 13.39
N ALA A 229 -14.85 -3.75 13.46
CA ALA A 229 -13.95 -2.65 13.11
C ALA A 229 -13.95 -2.42 11.58
N PRO A 230 -14.43 -1.26 11.08
CA PRO A 230 -14.43 -0.98 9.66
C PRO A 230 -12.99 -0.73 9.20
N ILE A 231 -12.50 -1.58 8.29
CA ILE A 231 -11.24 -1.32 7.57
C ILE A 231 -11.46 -0.14 6.62
N ARG A 232 -10.52 0.80 6.62
CA ARG A 232 -10.57 2.02 5.79
C ARG A 232 -9.45 2.01 4.75
N HIS A 233 -9.80 2.45 3.53
CA HIS A 233 -8.99 2.72 2.33
C HIS A 233 -7.49 2.32 2.35
N TYR A 234 -6.65 2.97 3.16
CA TYR A 234 -5.19 2.77 3.15
C TYR A 234 -4.75 1.42 3.73
N GLN A 235 -5.56 0.82 4.61
CA GLN A 235 -5.26 -0.45 5.25
C GLN A 235 -5.29 -1.64 4.26
N TYR A 236 -5.97 -1.49 3.12
CA TYR A 236 -6.09 -2.55 2.13
C TYR A 236 -4.77 -2.91 1.46
N LYS A 237 -3.83 -1.96 1.34
CA LYS A 237 -2.54 -2.19 0.70
C LYS A 237 -1.75 -3.29 1.39
N VAL A 238 -1.46 -3.10 2.68
CA VAL A 238 -0.70 -4.09 3.46
C VAL A 238 -1.42 -5.43 3.54
N LEU A 239 -2.76 -5.41 3.67
CA LEU A 239 -3.55 -6.63 3.70
C LEU A 239 -3.48 -7.39 2.37
N SER A 240 -3.56 -6.69 1.23
CA SER A 240 -3.43 -7.33 -0.08
C SER A 240 -2.07 -8.02 -0.25
N ILE A 241 -1.00 -7.39 0.23
CA ILE A 241 0.35 -7.97 0.23
C ILE A 241 0.37 -9.18 1.16
N LEU A 242 -0.10 -9.05 2.41
CA LEU A 242 -0.15 -10.12 3.40
C LEU A 242 -0.90 -11.36 2.91
N LEU A 243 -2.05 -11.16 2.28
CA LEU A 243 -3.01 -12.21 1.93
C LEU A 243 -2.74 -12.86 0.58
N SER A 244 -2.06 -12.16 -0.33
CA SER A 244 -1.63 -12.76 -1.59
C SER A 244 -0.74 -13.98 -1.32
N PRO A 245 -0.97 -15.16 -1.91
CA PRO A 245 -0.11 -16.31 -1.66
C PRO A 245 1.32 -16.17 -2.20
N PHE A 246 1.65 -15.14 -2.97
CA PHE A 246 3.01 -15.00 -3.48
C PHE A 246 4.03 -14.84 -2.36
N GLN A 247 5.13 -15.59 -2.44
CA GLN A 247 6.28 -15.37 -1.55
C GLN A 247 6.92 -14.01 -1.84
N GLN A 248 7.18 -13.71 -3.12
CA GLN A 248 7.75 -12.44 -3.56
C GLN A 248 6.71 -11.58 -4.30
N THR A 249 6.41 -10.40 -3.80
CA THR A 249 5.39 -9.50 -4.35
C THR A 249 6.01 -8.21 -4.87
N LEU A 250 5.59 -7.80 -6.07
CA LEU A 250 5.65 -6.40 -6.49
C LEU A 250 4.26 -5.80 -6.25
N TYR A 251 4.13 -4.96 -5.23
CA TYR A 251 2.91 -4.20 -5.05
C TYR A 251 2.90 -2.99 -5.99
N LEU A 252 1.76 -2.74 -6.64
CA LEU A 252 1.50 -1.56 -7.45
C LEU A 252 0.14 -0.97 -7.10
N ASP A 253 0.10 0.33 -6.81
CA ASP A 253 -1.14 1.09 -6.82
C ASP A 253 -1.77 1.07 -8.22
N SER A 254 -3.09 1.25 -8.28
CA SER A 254 -3.86 1.14 -9.54
C SER A 254 -3.42 2.14 -10.63
N ASP A 255 -2.78 3.23 -10.24
CA ASP A 255 -2.29 4.33 -11.07
C ASP A 255 -0.77 4.28 -11.34
N VAL A 256 -0.09 3.20 -10.96
CA VAL A 256 1.32 2.96 -11.30
C VAL A 256 1.40 2.13 -12.58
N TRP A 257 2.09 2.62 -13.60
CA TRP A 257 2.14 2.00 -14.94
C TRP A 257 3.55 1.52 -15.30
N PRO A 258 3.81 0.20 -15.27
CA PRO A 258 5.09 -0.35 -15.71
C PRO A 258 5.33 -0.09 -17.20
N ILE A 259 6.48 0.50 -17.54
CA ILE A 259 6.92 0.73 -18.93
C ILE A 259 7.93 -0.32 -19.41
N HIS A 260 8.49 -1.11 -18.49
CA HIS A 260 9.42 -2.20 -18.72
C HIS A 260 8.99 -3.42 -17.90
N ASP A 261 9.41 -4.62 -18.32
CA ASP A 261 9.15 -5.85 -17.59
C ASP A 261 9.79 -5.78 -16.19
N PRO A 262 9.01 -5.88 -15.10
CA PRO A 262 9.54 -5.80 -13.76
C PRO A 262 10.12 -7.13 -13.24
N GLU A 263 9.97 -8.25 -13.95
CA GLU A 263 10.47 -9.55 -13.47
C GLU A 263 11.97 -9.56 -13.09
N PRO A 264 12.88 -8.88 -13.81
CA PRO A 264 14.28 -8.80 -13.42
C PRO A 264 14.52 -8.18 -12.03
N LEU A 265 13.59 -7.34 -11.53
CA LEU A 265 13.71 -6.72 -10.21
C LEU A 265 13.75 -7.74 -9.07
N PHE A 266 13.12 -8.91 -9.23
CA PHE A 266 13.13 -9.97 -8.22
C PHE A 266 14.48 -10.70 -8.08
N THR A 267 15.40 -10.48 -9.01
CA THR A 267 16.72 -11.13 -9.03
C THR A 267 17.87 -10.14 -9.06
N SER A 268 17.56 -8.85 -9.16
CA SER A 268 18.55 -7.77 -9.19
C SER A 268 18.76 -7.17 -7.80
N GLU A 269 19.95 -6.61 -7.58
CA GLU A 269 20.19 -5.79 -6.40
C GLU A 269 19.36 -4.49 -6.46
N PRO A 270 18.86 -3.98 -5.31
CA PRO A 270 19.12 -4.46 -3.96
C PRO A 270 18.20 -5.60 -3.47
N PHE A 271 17.16 -5.97 -4.25
CA PHE A 271 16.16 -6.94 -3.79
C PHE A 271 16.76 -8.33 -3.59
N ALA A 272 17.65 -8.77 -4.47
CA ALA A 272 18.26 -10.10 -4.39
C ALA A 272 18.95 -10.40 -3.04
N SER A 273 19.62 -9.40 -2.44
CA SER A 273 20.32 -9.57 -1.17
C SER A 273 19.51 -9.14 0.05
N HIS A 274 18.50 -8.28 -0.12
CA HIS A 274 17.74 -7.72 1.00
C HIS A 274 16.35 -8.32 1.13
N GLY A 275 15.62 -8.52 0.04
CA GLY A 275 14.23 -9.02 0.04
C GLY A 275 13.16 -7.94 0.22
N LEU A 276 13.54 -6.67 0.44
CA LEU A 276 12.61 -5.53 0.51
C LEU A 276 13.20 -4.37 -0.29
N VAL A 277 12.40 -3.74 -1.14
CA VAL A 277 12.74 -2.46 -1.78
C VAL A 277 11.57 -1.52 -1.66
N THR A 278 11.87 -0.33 -1.16
CA THR A 278 10.96 0.82 -1.13
C THR A 278 11.56 1.94 -1.96
N TRP A 279 10.71 2.76 -2.55
CA TRP A 279 11.13 3.92 -3.34
C TRP A 279 11.09 5.17 -2.47
N PRO A 280 12.03 6.10 -2.65
CA PRO A 280 11.99 7.37 -1.92
C PRO A 280 10.83 8.23 -2.44
N ASP A 281 10.03 8.73 -1.52
CA ASP A 281 9.03 9.78 -1.76
C ASP A 281 9.74 11.15 -1.92
N PHE A 282 9.00 12.13 -2.42
CA PHE A 282 9.41 13.53 -2.53
C PHE A 282 9.65 14.17 -1.16
N TRP A 283 9.05 13.64 -0.10
CA TRP A 283 9.08 14.24 1.24
C TRP A 283 10.22 13.69 2.11
N LEU A 284 10.71 14.53 3.03
CA LEU A 284 11.48 14.07 4.18
C LEU A 284 10.56 13.29 5.14
N GLU A 285 11.16 12.38 5.89
CA GLU A 285 10.45 11.55 6.86
C GLU A 285 10.22 12.33 8.16
N THR A 286 9.00 12.24 8.70
CA THR A 286 8.49 13.13 9.75
C THR A 286 7.99 12.40 10.98
N THR A 287 8.38 11.15 11.21
CA THR A 287 8.03 10.37 12.40
C THR A 287 8.38 11.11 13.67
N SER A 288 7.48 11.08 14.63
CA SER A 288 7.64 11.65 15.96
C SER A 288 8.77 10.93 16.71
N PRO A 289 9.61 11.66 17.46
CA PRO A 289 10.52 11.10 18.46
C PRO A 289 9.85 10.09 19.42
N SER A 290 8.56 10.27 19.72
CA SER A 290 7.79 9.38 20.59
C SER A 290 7.67 7.96 20.01
N TYR A 291 7.53 7.81 18.68
CA TYR A 291 7.51 6.49 18.05
C TYR A 291 8.81 5.72 18.28
N TYR A 292 9.97 6.38 18.23
CA TYR A 292 11.25 5.73 18.48
C TYR A 292 11.42 5.31 19.93
N ARG A 293 10.82 6.06 20.87
CA ARG A 293 10.76 5.66 22.29
C ARG A 293 9.89 4.41 22.48
N ILE A 294 8.74 4.36 21.79
CA ILE A 294 7.83 3.21 21.81
C ILE A 294 8.50 1.96 21.21
N SER A 295 9.05 2.09 20.00
CA SER A 295 9.60 0.96 19.24
C SER A 295 10.98 0.52 19.70
N ASN A 296 11.73 1.42 20.36
CA ASN A 296 13.11 1.15 20.76
C ASN A 296 13.60 2.11 21.86
N ALA A 297 13.09 1.92 23.08
CA ALA A 297 13.31 2.77 24.24
C ALA A 297 14.79 3.09 24.59
N GLY A 298 15.76 2.35 24.04
CA GLY A 298 17.19 2.52 24.31
C GLY A 298 18.00 3.34 23.30
N LEU A 299 17.46 3.71 22.13
CA LEU A 299 18.21 4.45 21.10
C LEU A 299 17.64 5.85 20.84
N PRO A 300 18.51 6.84 20.57
CA PRO A 300 18.04 8.16 20.18
C PRO A 300 17.34 8.10 18.81
N PRO A 301 16.29 8.91 18.59
CA PRO A 301 15.68 9.06 17.28
C PRO A 301 16.71 9.46 16.22
N PRO A 302 16.65 8.88 15.01
CA PRO A 302 17.52 9.29 13.91
C PRO A 302 17.24 10.72 13.47
N ARG A 303 18.26 11.37 12.90
CA ARG A 303 18.12 12.70 12.28
C ARG A 303 17.20 12.64 11.04
N PRO A 304 16.47 13.70 10.71
CA PRO A 304 15.54 13.68 9.56
C PRO A 304 16.20 13.34 8.22
N LEU A 305 17.47 13.73 8.00
CA LEU A 305 18.19 13.45 6.75
C LEU A 305 18.76 12.02 6.63
N THR A 306 18.64 11.21 7.69
CA THR A 306 19.08 9.80 7.69
C THR A 306 18.29 8.90 6.74
N ARG A 307 17.28 9.44 6.04
CA ARG A 307 15.90 8.97 5.84
C ARG A 307 15.21 9.81 4.76
N ARG A 308 14.73 9.24 3.64
CA ARG A 308 13.61 9.87 2.90
C ARG A 308 12.35 9.14 3.31
N SER A 309 11.21 9.80 3.17
CA SER A 309 9.89 9.16 3.23
C SER A 309 9.81 8.09 2.13
N SER A 310 8.92 7.10 2.27
CA SER A 310 8.72 6.04 1.28
C SER A 310 7.49 6.26 0.43
N GLU A 311 7.60 5.97 -0.86
CA GLU A 311 6.47 5.83 -1.77
C GLU A 311 5.89 4.42 -1.60
N SER A 312 4.70 4.30 -1.00
CA SER A 312 4.05 2.99 -0.81
C SER A 312 3.29 2.52 -2.05
N GLY A 313 3.10 3.34 -3.07
CA GLY A 313 2.46 2.93 -4.32
C GLY A 313 3.26 1.92 -5.13
N ILE A 314 4.55 1.73 -4.80
CA ILE A 314 5.39 0.69 -5.38
C ILE A 314 6.31 0.09 -4.31
N LEU A 315 6.21 -1.22 -4.11
CA LEU A 315 7.00 -1.94 -3.10
C LEU A 315 7.40 -3.32 -3.63
N LEU A 316 8.65 -3.73 -3.43
CA LEU A 316 9.06 -5.12 -3.58
C LEU A 316 9.20 -5.77 -2.21
N TYR A 317 8.65 -6.96 -2.06
CA TYR A 317 8.57 -7.63 -0.77
C TYR A 317 8.82 -9.13 -0.92
N ASP A 318 9.70 -9.71 -0.12
CA ASP A 318 9.88 -11.16 0.03
C ASP A 318 9.43 -11.56 1.44
N LYS A 319 8.29 -12.25 1.50
CA LYS A 319 7.68 -12.69 2.76
C LYS A 319 8.54 -13.69 3.51
N ALA A 320 9.37 -14.47 2.81
CA ALA A 320 10.24 -15.43 3.48
C ALA A 320 11.32 -14.74 4.31
N THR A 321 11.82 -13.58 3.85
CA THR A 321 12.85 -12.80 4.56
C THR A 321 12.27 -11.73 5.48
N HIS A 322 11.08 -11.22 5.17
CA HIS A 322 10.49 -10.04 5.80
C HIS A 322 9.09 -10.30 6.40
N ALA A 323 8.84 -11.52 6.90
CA ALA A 323 7.58 -11.87 7.57
C ALA A 323 7.32 -10.95 8.79
N ASP A 324 8.29 -10.80 9.69
CA ASP A 324 8.19 -9.94 10.88
C ASP A 324 7.75 -8.52 10.51
N ASP A 325 8.40 -8.02 9.46
CA ASP A 325 8.29 -6.68 8.95
C ASP A 325 6.90 -6.43 8.36
N LEU A 326 6.33 -7.43 7.69
CA LEU A 326 5.02 -7.35 7.06
C LEU A 326 3.92 -7.35 8.12
N LEU A 327 4.13 -8.12 9.20
CA LEU A 327 3.23 -8.18 10.33
C LEU A 327 3.26 -6.89 11.15
N LEU A 328 4.45 -6.29 11.35
CA LEU A 328 4.57 -4.97 11.96
C LEU A 328 3.91 -3.88 11.11
N ALA A 329 4.13 -3.88 9.80
CA ALA A 329 3.43 -2.99 8.89
C ALA A 329 1.90 -3.20 9.00
N THR A 330 1.45 -4.45 9.10
CA THR A 330 0.02 -4.77 9.30
C THR A 330 -0.52 -4.15 10.58
N TYR A 331 0.19 -4.28 11.71
CA TYR A 331 -0.18 -3.67 12.98
C TYR A 331 -0.25 -2.15 12.93
N TYR A 332 0.75 -1.50 12.32
CA TYR A 332 0.77 -0.05 12.17
C TYR A 332 -0.35 0.48 11.29
N ASN A 333 -0.70 -0.23 10.22
CA ASN A 333 -1.85 0.14 9.40
C ASN A 333 -3.16 -0.16 10.12
N TRP A 334 -3.27 -1.31 10.82
CA TRP A 334 -4.48 -1.71 11.54
C TRP A 334 -4.90 -0.67 12.58
N PHE A 335 -3.94 -0.18 13.37
CA PHE A 335 -4.15 0.92 14.31
C PHE A 335 -3.63 2.27 13.80
N GLY A 336 -3.63 2.44 12.48
CA GLY A 336 -3.13 3.65 11.82
C GLY A 336 -4.00 4.87 12.11
N PRO A 337 -5.30 4.83 11.78
CA PRO A 337 -6.22 5.95 11.99
C PRO A 337 -6.37 6.29 13.49
N GLY A 338 -5.61 7.27 13.97
CA GLY A 338 -5.68 7.77 15.34
C GLY A 338 -4.56 7.32 16.28
N CYS A 339 -3.63 6.47 15.85
CA CYS A 339 -2.42 6.16 16.63
C CYS A 339 -1.17 6.23 15.76
N PHE A 340 -0.92 5.23 14.90
CA PHE A 340 0.36 5.13 14.20
C PHE A 340 0.51 6.10 13.04
N TYR A 341 -0.53 6.46 12.29
CA TYR A 341 -0.37 7.45 11.21
C TYR A 341 0.05 8.83 11.74
N PRO A 342 -0.60 9.38 12.79
CA PRO A 342 -0.13 10.61 13.43
C PRO A 342 1.28 10.49 14.01
N LEU A 343 1.64 9.34 14.60
CA LEU A 343 2.99 9.13 15.14
C LEU A 343 4.05 9.09 14.05
N LEU A 344 3.76 8.48 12.90
CA LEU A 344 4.72 8.26 11.82
C LEU A 344 4.80 9.44 10.84
N SER A 345 3.73 10.22 10.70
CA SER A 345 3.65 11.32 9.71
C SER A 345 3.49 12.70 10.34
N GLN A 346 2.99 12.81 11.57
CA GLN A 346 2.74 14.09 12.26
C GLN A 346 1.87 15.08 11.45
N GLY A 347 0.89 14.58 10.70
CA GLY A 347 0.02 15.39 9.84
C GLY A 347 0.68 15.89 8.55
N ALA A 348 1.85 15.36 8.18
CA ALA A 348 2.53 15.70 6.93
C ALA A 348 1.78 15.20 5.69
N ARG A 349 2.21 15.67 4.51
CA ARG A 349 1.61 15.30 3.22
C ARG A 349 1.73 13.79 2.99
N GLY A 350 0.62 13.19 2.53
CA GLY A 350 0.53 11.75 2.32
C GLY A 350 0.51 10.93 3.62
N GLU A 351 -0.02 11.49 4.72
CA GLU A 351 -0.20 10.73 5.96
C GLU A 351 -1.06 9.48 5.71
N GLY A 352 -0.53 8.33 6.14
CA GLY A 352 -1.16 7.03 5.93
C GLY A 352 -0.17 5.89 6.05
N ASP A 353 -0.33 4.90 5.17
CA ASP A 353 0.43 3.65 5.10
C ASP A 353 1.91 3.85 4.72
N LYS A 354 2.25 4.97 4.08
CA LYS A 354 3.54 5.18 3.44
C LYS A 354 4.76 4.90 4.31
N GLU A 355 4.71 5.31 5.57
CA GLU A 355 5.82 5.16 6.51
C GLU A 355 5.83 3.77 7.17
N THR A 356 4.70 3.08 7.20
CA THR A 356 4.53 1.84 7.99
C THR A 356 5.43 0.68 7.58
N PHE A 357 5.89 0.65 6.33
CA PHE A 357 6.69 -0.45 5.77
C PHE A 357 8.19 -0.40 6.12
N LEU A 358 8.67 0.71 6.70
CA LEU A 358 10.11 0.96 6.93
C LEU A 358 10.49 1.15 8.41
N HIS A 359 9.55 0.98 9.33
CA HIS A 359 9.81 1.23 10.74
C HIS A 359 10.09 -0.05 11.52
N PHE A 360 11.35 -0.46 11.44
CA PHE A 360 11.88 -1.60 12.19
C PHE A 360 12.39 -1.16 13.56
N PRO A 361 12.24 -2.00 14.60
CA PRO A 361 13.10 -1.87 15.76
C PRO A 361 14.55 -2.05 15.28
N TRP A 362 15.38 -1.05 15.53
CA TRP A 362 16.80 -0.92 15.10
C TRP A 362 17.73 -2.10 15.43
N ASN A 363 17.20 -3.13 16.09
CA ASN A 363 17.93 -4.29 16.56
C ASN A 363 17.89 -5.48 15.58
N SER A 364 17.20 -5.39 14.43
CA SER A 364 17.37 -6.40 13.38
C SER A 364 18.71 -6.22 12.67
N GLU A 365 19.48 -7.29 12.58
CA GLU A 365 20.76 -7.36 11.84
C GLU A 365 20.60 -6.93 10.36
N ILE A 366 19.36 -7.04 9.86
CA ILE A 366 18.89 -6.55 8.55
C ILE A 366 19.04 -5.02 8.44
N LEU A 367 18.63 -4.23 9.44
CA LEU A 367 18.79 -2.77 9.37
C LEU A 367 20.26 -2.32 9.41
N ARG A 368 21.12 -3.08 10.12
CA ARG A 368 22.58 -2.83 10.10
C ARG A 368 23.19 -3.04 8.71
N ARG A 369 22.62 -3.94 7.89
CA ARG A 369 23.01 -4.12 6.48
C ARG A 369 22.49 -2.96 5.60
N TRP A 370 21.25 -2.52 5.82
CA TRP A 370 20.65 -1.39 5.10
C TRP A 370 21.40 -0.06 5.28
N ILE A 371 21.78 0.31 6.52
CA ILE A 371 22.51 1.57 6.79
C ILE A 371 23.88 1.59 6.08
N ARG A 372 24.50 0.43 5.90
CA ARG A 372 25.83 0.31 5.27
C ARG A 372 25.82 0.74 3.80
N TRP A 373 24.68 0.70 3.11
CA TRP A 373 24.56 1.12 1.71
C TRP A 373 24.25 2.61 1.53
N ARG A 374 23.74 3.30 2.56
CA ARG A 374 23.47 4.75 2.51
C ARG A 374 24.74 5.60 2.39
N TYR A 375 25.92 5.00 2.51
CA TYR A 375 27.20 5.64 2.20
C TYR A 375 27.55 5.67 0.70
N TYR A 376 26.79 5.02 -0.18
CA TYR A 376 26.87 5.25 -1.62
C TYR A 376 25.82 6.27 -2.06
N ARG A 377 26.09 7.54 -1.76
CA ARG A 377 25.61 8.65 -2.58
C ARG A 377 26.07 8.33 -4.00
N ILE A 378 25.18 8.03 -4.95
CA ILE A 378 25.54 7.86 -6.37
C ILE A 378 26.28 9.13 -6.78
N PRO A 379 27.60 9.12 -6.98
CA PRO A 379 28.32 10.31 -7.38
C PRO A 379 28.07 10.48 -8.88
N ASN A 380 27.45 11.59 -9.27
CA ASN A 380 27.36 12.04 -10.66
C ASN A 380 26.65 11.09 -11.65
N ALA A 381 25.32 11.00 -11.57
CA ALA A 381 24.54 10.87 -12.81
C ALA A 381 24.43 12.25 -13.48
N ARG A 382 25.51 12.70 -14.14
CA ARG A 382 25.37 13.74 -15.17
C ARG A 382 24.58 13.10 -16.31
N ALA A 383 23.30 13.42 -16.41
CA ALA A 383 22.55 13.20 -17.63
C ALA A 383 23.17 14.08 -18.74
N SER A 384 24.13 13.53 -19.47
CA SER A 384 24.61 14.11 -20.73
C SER A 384 23.57 13.78 -21.80
N CYS A 385 22.60 14.67 -21.99
CA CYS A 385 21.89 14.74 -23.26
C CYS A 385 22.84 15.33 -24.30
N SER A 386 23.62 14.48 -24.96
CA SER A 386 24.45 14.87 -26.10
C SER A 386 24.16 13.96 -27.29
N GLY A 387 23.30 14.46 -28.17
CA GLY A 387 23.43 14.37 -29.62
C GLY A 387 23.37 12.99 -30.29
N ILE A 388 22.21 12.69 -30.88
CA ILE A 388 22.18 12.04 -32.18
C ILE A 388 21.39 12.97 -33.10
N LYS A 389 22.11 13.58 -34.06
CA LYS A 389 21.55 14.20 -35.26
C LYS A 389 21.17 13.11 -36.24
#